data_AF-W0SGD0-F1
#
_entry.id   AF-W0SGD0-F1
#
_cell.length_a   1.000
_cell.length_b   1.000
_cell.length_c   1.000
_cell.angle_alpha   90.00
_cell.angle_beta   90.00
_cell.angle_gamma   90.00
#
_symmetry.space_group_name_H-M   'P 1'
#
loop_
_entity.id
_entity.type
_entity.pdbx_description
1 polymer ?
#
loop_
_entity_poly.entity_id
_entity_poly.type
_entity_poly.pdbx_seq_one_letter_code
_entity_poly.pdbx_strand_id
1 'polypeptide(L)' 'MSASPDPKAPCDLCSLPVGIKPFLLETPEKSLAFCCEGCKGIYEMLHQINKSPDPLADN' A
#
# COMPACT_ATOMS: atom_id res chain seq x y z
N MET A 1 21.01 -1.01 -21.51
CA MET A 1 20.07 -1.87 -20.75
C MET A 1 18.96 -0.97 -20.25
N SER A 2 17.78 -1.07 -20.86
CA SER A 2 16.63 -0.22 -20.53
C SER A 2 16.02 -0.69 -19.21
N ALA A 3 16.10 0.15 -18.18
CA ALA A 3 15.37 -0.06 -16.93
C ALA A 3 13.89 0.28 -17.17
N SER A 4 13.14 -0.65 -17.74
CA SER A 4 11.68 -0.63 -17.63
C SER A 4 11.30 -0.98 -16.19
N PRO A 5 10.40 -0.24 -15.53
CA PRO A 5 9.98 -0.57 -14.17
C PRO A 5 9.37 -1.97 -14.19
N ASP A 6 10.01 -2.93 -13.52
CA ASP A 6 9.59 -4.33 -13.50
C ASP A 6 8.13 -4.44 -13.06
N PRO A 7 7.19 -4.89 -13.93
CA PRO A 7 5.77 -5.06 -13.61
C PRO A 7 5.51 -6.28 -12.71
N LYS A 8 6.52 -6.68 -11.92
CA LYS A 8 6.61 -7.92 -11.15
C LYS A 8 6.84 -7.68 -9.66
N ALA A 9 6.69 -6.45 -9.17
CA ALA A 9 6.73 -6.24 -7.73
C ALA A 9 5.69 -7.18 -7.05
N PRO A 10 6.09 -7.95 -6.03
CA PRO A 10 5.14 -8.77 -5.30
C PRO A 10 4.26 -7.87 -4.43
N CYS A 11 3.00 -8.26 -4.26
CA CYS A 11 2.09 -7.59 -3.35
C CYS A 11 2.60 -7.73 -1.91
N ASP A 12 2.69 -6.63 -1.16
CA ASP A 12 3.16 -6.64 0.24
C ASP A 12 2.26 -7.48 1.18
N LEU A 13 1.03 -7.84 0.79
CA LEU A 13 0.13 -8.66 1.60
C LEU A 13 0.10 -10.14 1.20
N CYS A 14 -0.22 -10.43 -0.07
CA CYS A 14 -0.45 -11.80 -0.53
C CYS A 14 0.72 -12.36 -1.38
N SER A 15 1.77 -11.57 -1.60
CA SER A 15 2.93 -11.92 -2.43
C SER A 15 2.62 -12.26 -3.90
N LEU A 16 1.41 -11.94 -4.39
CA LEU A 16 1.02 -12.10 -5.79
C LEU A 16 1.58 -10.96 -6.66
N PRO A 17 1.79 -11.16 -7.96
CA PRO A 17 2.27 -10.11 -8.85
C PRO A 17 1.25 -8.95 -8.93
N VAL A 18 1.69 -7.72 -8.68
CA VAL A 18 0.80 -6.53 -8.66
C VAL A 18 0.29 -6.08 -10.04
N GLY A 19 0.91 -6.58 -11.11
CA GLY A 19 0.50 -6.30 -12.49
C GLY A 19 0.87 -4.89 -12.96
N ILE A 20 0.22 -4.44 -14.03
CA ILE A 20 0.56 -3.20 -14.76
C ILE A 20 0.12 -1.95 -13.99
N LYS A 21 -0.95 -2.04 -13.19
CA LYS A 21 -1.49 -0.93 -12.40
C LYS A 21 -1.56 -1.32 -10.92
N PRO A 22 -0.44 -1.26 -10.19
CA PRO A 22 -0.43 -1.54 -8.76
C PRO A 22 -1.25 -0.51 -8.00
N PHE A 23 -1.87 -0.97 -6.91
CA PHE A 23 -2.45 -0.09 -5.91
C PHE A 23 -1.35 0.34 -4.94
N LEU A 24 -0.95 1.60 -5.00
CA LEU A 24 0.07 2.15 -4.13
C LEU A 24 -0.58 2.72 -2.85
N LEU A 25 0.02 2.41 -1.70
CA LEU A 25 -0.34 3.02 -0.42
C LEU A 25 0.90 3.70 0.14
N GLU A 26 0.83 5.02 0.27
CA GLU A 26 1.86 5.80 0.95
C GLU A 26 1.64 5.71 2.45
N THR A 27 2.59 5.06 3.13
CA THR A 27 2.65 5.01 4.59
C THR A 27 3.82 5.88 5.07
N PRO A 28 3.85 6.33 6.34
CA PRO A 28 4.97 7.11 6.85
C PRO A 28 6.31 6.37 6.82
N GLU A 29 6.30 5.04 6.79
CA GLU A 29 7.50 4.21 6.73
C GLU A 29 7.97 3.93 5.29
N LYS A 30 7.03 3.62 4.38
CA LYS A 30 7.32 3.32 2.97
C LYS A 30 6.08 3.38 2.06
N SER A 31 6.31 3.47 0.76
CA SER A 31 5.30 3.21 -0.25
C SER A 31 5.15 1.70 -0.47
N LEU A 32 3.93 1.19 -0.29
CA LEU A 32 3.59 -0.22 -0.44
C LEU A 32 2.83 -0.45 -1.74
N ALA A 33 2.98 -1.63 -2.34
CA ALA A 33 2.29 -1.99 -3.57
C ALA A 33 1.38 -3.21 -3.38
N PHE A 34 0.15 -3.10 -3.85
CA PHE A 34 -0.87 -4.14 -3.74
C PHE A 34 -1.43 -4.56 -5.09
N CYS A 35 -1.74 -5.85 -5.25
CA CYS A 35 -2.29 -6.40 -6.48
C CYS A 35 -3.77 -6.08 -6.69
N CYS A 36 -4.48 -5.73 -5.61
CA CYS A 36 -5.90 -5.36 -5.64
C CYS A 36 -6.25 -4.44 -4.47
N GLU A 37 -7.39 -3.75 -4.60
CA GLU A 37 -7.91 -2.86 -3.55
C GLU A 37 -8.20 -3.62 -2.24
N GLY A 38 -8.60 -4.90 -2.32
CA GLY A 38 -8.81 -5.74 -1.14
C GLY A 38 -7.54 -5.93 -0.31
N CYS A 39 -6.39 -6.16 -0.96
CA CYS A 39 -5.12 -6.29 -0.23
C CYS A 39 -4.71 -4.97 0.43
N LYS A 40 -4.93 -3.85 -0.26
CA LYS A 40 -4.71 -2.51 0.31
C LYS A 40 -5.59 -2.28 1.54
N GLY A 41 -6.90 -2.54 1.45
CA GLY A 41 -7.85 -2.33 2.54
C GLY A 41 -7.58 -3.20 3.76
N ILE A 42 -7.23 -4.48 3.56
CA ILE A 42 -6.84 -5.38 4.65
C ILE A 42 -5.56 -4.85 5.33
N TYR A 43 -4.58 -4.39 4.56
CA TYR A 43 -3.36 -3.82 5.11
C TYR A 43 -3.66 -2.54 5.92
N GLU A 44 -4.49 -1.63 5.39
CA GLU A 44 -4.93 -0.43 6.10
C GLU A 44 -5.64 -0.78 7.43
N MET A 45 -6.47 -1.82 7.44
CA MET A 45 -7.13 -2.30 8.66
C MET A 45 -6.14 -2.91 9.66
N LEU A 46 -5.24 -3.79 9.20
CA LEU A 46 -4.26 -4.48 10.05
C LEU A 46 -3.27 -3.51 10.68
N HIS A 47 -2.80 -2.53 9.90
CA HIS A 47 -1.84 -1.52 10.34
C HIS A 47 -2.51 -0.30 10.96
N GLN A 48 -3.84 -0.30 11.11
CA GLN A 48 -4.62 0.84 11.58
C GLN A 48 -4.24 2.14 10.87
N ILE A 49 -3.98 2.04 9.56
CA ILE A 49 -3.82 3.18 8.65
C ILE A 49 -5.24 3.70 8.32
N ASN A 50 -6.04 3.84 9.36
CA ASN A 50 -7.13 4.79 9.35
C ASN A 50 -6.43 6.11 9.66
N LYS A 51 -6.46 7.05 8.73
CA LYS A 51 -5.98 8.41 8.98
C LYS A 51 -6.81 8.97 10.13
N SER A 52 -6.43 8.68 11.37
CA SER A 52 -6.97 9.33 12.54
C SER A 52 -6.67 10.80 12.31
N PRO A 53 -7.70 11.67 12.18
CA PRO A 53 -7.42 13.07 12.35
C PRO A 53 -6.80 13.19 13.74
N ASP A 54 -5.56 13.67 13.77
CA ASP A 54 -4.82 14.27 14.87
C ASP A 54 -5.42 14.11 16.29
N PRO A 55 -4.68 13.61 17.30
CA PRO A 55 -5.07 13.73 18.71
C PRO A 55 -4.91 15.18 19.24
N LEU A 56 -5.33 16.19 18.47
CA LEU A 56 -5.57 17.56 18.92
C LEU A 56 -7.02 17.96 18.62
N ALA A 57 -7.93 17.38 19.41
CA ALA A 57 -9.14 18.10 19.80
C ALA A 57 -9.01 18.39 21.30
N ASP A 58 -8.10 19.31 21.60
CA ASP A 58 -8.07 20.09 22.83
C ASP A 58 -9.30 21.01 22.86
N ASN A 59 -10.30 20.69 23.69
CA ASN A 59 -11.02 21.65 24.57
C ASN A 59 -12.03 20.95 25.48
#